data_AF-A0A7V5H1C7-F1
#
_entry.id   AF-A0A7V5H1C7-F1
#
_cell.length_a   1.000
_cell.length_b   1.000
_cell.length_c   1.000
_cell.angle_alpha   90.00
_cell.angle_beta   90.00
_cell.angle_gamma   90.00
#
_symmetry.space_group_name_H-M   'P 1'
#
loop_
_entity.id
_entity.type
_entity.pdbx_description
1 polymer ?
#
loop_
_entity_poly.entity_id
_entity_poly.type
_entity_poly.pdbx_seq_one_letter_code
_entity_poly.pdbx_strand_id
1 'polypeptide(L)' 'LIKERKLNREDYEFQMLLGVREERRNELLRSGHRLRVYVPFGKDWYGYSTRRLKENPDIAGYIFKAIFIKN' A
#
# COMPACT_ATOMS: atom_id res chain seq x y z
N LEU A 1 3.72 3.83 -16.37
CA LEU A 1 2.92 2.59 -16.49
C LEU A 1 1.48 2.78 -16.99
N ILE A 2 0.53 3.30 -16.18
CA ILE A 2 -0.89 3.38 -16.57
C ILE A 2 -1.10 4.16 -17.87
N LYS A 3 -0.53 5.37 -17.97
CA LYS A 3 -0.61 6.23 -19.17
C LYS A 3 0.03 5.59 -20.40
N GLU A 4 1.22 5.02 -20.24
CA GLU A 4 1.97 4.36 -21.33
C GLU A 4 1.21 3.15 -21.88
N ARG A 5 0.58 2.37 -21.00
CA ARG A 5 -0.18 1.18 -21.36
C ARG A 5 -1.64 1.47 -21.70
N LYS A 6 -2.07 2.74 -21.67
CA LYS A 6 -3.43 3.20 -21.97
C LYS A 6 -4.52 2.41 -21.21
N LEU A 7 -4.27 2.11 -19.94
CA LEU A 7 -5.20 1.33 -19.11
C LEU A 7 -6.38 2.19 -18.64
N ASN A 8 -7.58 1.62 -18.66
CA ASN A 8 -8.77 2.21 -18.05
C ASN A 8 -8.76 1.98 -16.53
N ARG A 9 -9.59 2.71 -15.81
CA ARG A 9 -9.66 2.63 -14.33
C ARG A 9 -10.10 1.28 -13.79
N GLU A 10 -10.82 0.50 -14.59
CA GLU A 10 -11.26 -0.85 -14.22
C GLU A 10 -10.18 -1.91 -14.42
N ASP A 11 -9.13 -1.59 -15.19
CA ASP A 11 -8.05 -2.52 -15.53
C ASP A 11 -6.98 -2.60 -14.43
N TYR A 12 -7.07 -1.79 -13.37
CA TYR A 12 -6.11 -1.79 -12.27
C TYR A 12 -6.72 -1.36 -10.93
N GLU A 13 -6.00 -1.65 -9.85
CA GLU A 13 -6.23 -1.09 -8.54
C GLU A 13 -4.91 -0.70 -7.87
N PHE A 14 -4.95 0.28 -6.99
CA PHE A 14 -3.85 0.55 -6.06
C PHE A 14 -4.02 -0.30 -4.80
N GLN A 15 -2.92 -0.80 -4.25
CA GLN A 15 -2.93 -1.55 -3.01
C GLN A 15 -2.02 -0.89 -1.98
N MET A 16 -2.50 -0.82 -0.74
CA MET A 16 -1.78 -0.20 0.37
C MET A 16 -1.96 -1.02 1.65
N LEU A 17 -0.98 -0.96 2.54
CA LEU A 17 -1.13 -1.48 3.91
C LEU A 17 -1.90 -0.48 4.76
N LEU A 18 -2.65 -0.99 5.75
CA LEU A 18 -3.30 -0.16 6.75
C LEU A 18 -2.29 0.78 7.44
N GLY A 19 -2.64 2.06 7.56
CA GLY A 19 -1.83 3.09 8.22
C GLY A 19 -0.67 3.66 7.38
N VAL A 20 -0.43 3.17 6.16
CA VAL A 20 0.65 3.68 5.30
C VAL A 20 0.14 4.78 4.38
N ARG A 21 0.77 5.97 4.42
CA ARG A 21 0.51 7.15 3.54
C ARG A 21 -0.98 7.46 3.33
N GLU A 22 -1.72 7.63 4.41
CA GLU A 22 -3.17 7.80 4.36
C GLU A 22 -3.63 9.04 3.55
N GLU A 23 -2.84 10.11 3.51
CA GLU A 23 -3.14 11.27 2.67
C GLU A 23 -3.12 10.93 1.18
N ARG A 24 -2.10 10.18 0.72
CA ARG A 24 -2.02 9.69 -0.65
C ARG A 24 -3.18 8.75 -0.99
N ARG A 25 -3.59 7.90 -0.04
CA ARG A 25 -4.80 7.07 -0.20
C ARG A 25 -6.01 7.97 -0.50
N ASN A 26 -6.18 9.05 0.25
CA ASN A 26 -7.29 9.98 0.06
C ASN A 26 -7.20 10.71 -1.28
N GLU A 27 -6.00 11.13 -1.73
CA GLU A 27 -5.77 11.72 -3.05
C GLU A 27 -6.19 10.77 -4.18
N LEU A 28 -5.79 9.50 -4.11
CA LEU A 28 -6.11 8.49 -5.11
C LEU A 28 -7.63 8.23 -5.18
N LEU A 29 -8.28 8.12 -4.03
CA LEU A 29 -9.73 7.94 -3.95
C LEU A 29 -10.48 9.16 -4.50
N ARG A 30 -10.07 10.40 -4.14
CA ARG A 30 -10.64 11.65 -4.68
C ARG A 30 -10.47 11.77 -6.19
N SER A 31 -9.37 11.24 -6.72
CA SER A 31 -9.12 11.19 -8.17
C SER A 31 -9.96 10.12 -8.88
N GLY A 32 -10.70 9.30 -8.13
CA GLY A 32 -11.60 8.27 -8.62
C GLY A 32 -10.90 6.97 -9.03
N HIS A 33 -9.75 6.66 -8.43
CA HIS A 33 -9.07 5.39 -8.61
C HIS A 33 -9.56 4.33 -7.63
N ARG A 34 -9.56 3.07 -8.08
CA ARG A 34 -9.83 1.91 -7.22
C ARG A 34 -8.65 1.65 -6.29
N LEU A 35 -8.94 1.38 -5.03
CA LEU A 35 -7.93 1.15 -4.00
C LEU A 35 -8.36 0.05 -3.03
N ARG A 36 -7.41 -0.83 -2.67
CA ARG A 36 -7.57 -1.89 -1.67
C ARG A 36 -6.61 -1.67 -0.51
N VAL A 37 -7.13 -1.76 0.72
CA VAL A 37 -6.33 -1.71 1.94
C VAL A 37 -6.17 -3.12 2.48
N TYR A 38 -4.92 -3.55 2.65
CA TYR A 38 -4.59 -4.79 3.34
C TYR A 38 -4.65 -4.55 4.86
N VAL A 39 -5.61 -5.19 5.51
CA VAL A 39 -5.86 -5.06 6.94
C VAL A 39 -5.33 -6.31 7.64
N PRO A 40 -4.26 -6.20 8.45
CA PRO A 40 -3.83 -7.31 9.30
C PRO A 40 -4.86 -7.54 10.43
N PHE A 41 -5.18 -8.80 10.72
CA PHE A 41 -6.15 -9.18 11.76
C PHE A 41 -5.74 -10.49 12.47
N GLY A 42 -6.36 -10.77 13.62
CA GLY A 42 -6.07 -11.96 14.44
C GLY A 42 -4.99 -11.72 15.50
N LYS A 43 -4.65 -12.72 16.32
CA LYS A 43 -3.62 -12.60 17.38
C LYS A 43 -2.19 -12.63 16.83
N ASP A 44 -1.95 -13.42 15.79
CA ASP A 44 -0.61 -13.67 15.23
C ASP A 44 -0.26 -12.77 14.04
N TRP A 45 -1.06 -11.72 13.80
CA TRP A 45 -0.90 -10.80 12.68
C TRP A 45 0.51 -10.19 12.60
N TYR A 46 1.11 -9.92 13.77
CA TYR A 46 2.42 -9.31 13.90
C TYR A 46 3.53 -10.25 13.40
N GLY A 47 3.47 -11.52 13.79
CA GLY A 47 4.44 -12.54 13.37
C GLY A 47 4.36 -12.80 11.85
N TYR A 48 3.15 -12.92 11.32
CA TYR A 48 2.92 -13.09 9.88
C TYR A 48 3.43 -11.90 9.07
N SER A 49 3.08 -10.67 9.47
CA SER A 49 3.47 -9.45 8.78
C SER A 49 4.99 -9.25 8.81
N THR A 50 5.61 -9.48 9.98
CA THR A 50 7.06 -9.36 10.15
C THR A 50 7.83 -10.36 9.31
N ARG A 51 7.35 -11.61 9.21
CA ARG A 51 7.97 -12.62 8.35
C ARG A 51 7.96 -12.21 6.88
N ARG A 52 6.81 -11.73 6.38
CA ARG A 52 6.66 -11.27 4.98
C ARG A 52 7.50 -10.04 4.66
N LEU A 53 7.69 -9.16 5.64
CA LEU A 53 8.60 -8.02 5.54
C LEU A 53 10.07 -8.47 5.49
N LYS A 54 10.46 -9.43 6.33
CA LYS A 54 11.84 -9.97 6.33
C LYS A 54 12.18 -10.72 5.04
N GLU A 55 11.21 -11.39 4.43
CA GLU A 55 11.35 -12.04 3.12
C GLU A 55 11.58 -11.02 1.98
N ASN A 56 11.26 -9.73 2.19
CA ASN A 56 11.38 -8.67 1.18
C ASN A 56 11.99 -7.38 1.79
N PRO A 57 13.31 -7.35 2.02
CA PRO A 57 13.98 -6.25 2.75
C PRO A 57 13.81 -4.89 2.08
N ASP A 58 13.77 -4.81 0.74
CA ASP A 58 13.52 -3.56 0.03
C ASP A 58 12.14 -2.99 0.35
N ILE A 59 11.11 -3.83 0.37
CA ILE A 59 9.73 -3.46 0.70
C ILE A 59 9.64 -2.98 2.16
N ALA A 60 10.35 -3.64 3.07
CA ALA A 60 10.41 -3.22 4.47
C ALA A 60 10.99 -1.81 4.63
N GLY A 61 12.07 -1.49 3.91
CA GLY A 61 12.66 -0.15 3.88
C GLY A 61 11.70 0.91 3.34
N TYR A 62 10.99 0.61 2.25
CA TYR A 62 9.98 1.52 1.70
C TYR A 62 8.81 1.75 2.65
N ILE A 63 8.31 0.72 3.33
CA ILE A 63 7.22 0.85 4.30
C ILE A 63 7.66 1.67 5.51
N PHE A 64 8.85 1.39 6.05
CA PHE A 64 9.42 2.18 7.15
C PHE A 64 9.52 3.65 6.74
N LYS A 65 10.10 3.94 5.57
CA LYS A 65 10.15 5.30 5.02
C LYS A 65 8.76 5.92 4.87
N ALA A 66 7.78 5.15 4.41
CA ALA A 66 6.42 5.62 4.17
C ALA A 66 5.59 5.85 5.44
N ILE A 67 5.96 5.22 6.56
CA ILE A 67 5.37 5.44 7.89
C ILE A 67 6.05 6.63 8.59
N PHE A 68 7.38 6.71 8.53
CA PHE A 68 8.17 7.65 9.34
C PHE A 68 8.49 8.97 8.62
N ILE A 69 8.56 9.01 7.30
CA ILE A 69 8.67 10.26 6.55
C ILE A 69 7.26 10.79 6.32
N LYS A 70 6.78 11.49 7.34
CA LYS A 70 5.58 12.31 7.30
C LYS A 70 6.00 13.70 6.78
N ASN A 71 5.38 14.11 5.67
CA ASN A 71 5.51 15.38 4.94
C ASN A 71 6.69 15.47 3.97
#